data_AF-A0A4Y9ZI68-F1
#
_entry.id   AF-A0A4Y9ZI68-F1
#
_cell.length_a   1.000
_cell.length_b   1.000
_cell.length_c   1.000
_cell.angle_alpha   90.00
_cell.angle_beta   90.00
_cell.angle_gamma   90.00
#
_symmetry.space_group_name_H-M   'P 1'
#
loop_
_entity.id
_entity.type
_entity.pdbx_description
1 polymer ?
#
loop_
_entity_poly.entity_id
_entity_poly.type
_entity_poly.pdbx_seq_one_letter_code
_entity_poly.pdbx_strand_id
1 'polypeptide(L)'
;MLVRALKLRMSVDEFIRELAWGEKNAAARDKLDRLRLEDDDWNHVTLFTSLLAHADNAQQAFSSDQYPSLALAIPALESLHRAWSKCLNNPKYAPFHPALAAALDTIKSYYELTADSDAYLISMVLDPCRKMQYFKRNWTHELQTSALADIKALDVIRLDSTSAPWEREFEKYLNAEDDMPLEMSLVTWWGMNVLCYPVWVSLAQDYLTVMASSVFSKHAFSSAGITITKRHNRLKADVVEALQGLKCALRTCLLICELGLSSIYEEQLEIEEALEEELVESAAEIALKTDDGMIVLELELDSDTEED
;
A
#
# COMPACT_ATOMS: atom_id res chain seq x y z
N MET A 1 3.64 -0.65 -25.26
CA MET A 1 3.66 -0.82 -26.73
C MET A 1 3.06 -2.16 -27.16
N LEU A 2 3.65 -3.29 -26.75
CA LEU A 2 3.22 -4.64 -27.19
C LEU A 2 1.75 -4.97 -26.87
N VAL A 3 1.27 -4.65 -25.66
CA VAL A 3 -0.15 -4.81 -25.30
C VAL A 3 -1.09 -4.06 -26.26
N ARG A 4 -0.67 -2.87 -26.72
CA ARG A 4 -1.43 -2.08 -27.70
C ARG A 4 -1.35 -2.69 -29.09
N ALA A 5 -0.19 -3.22 -29.48
CA ALA A 5 -0.04 -3.94 -30.74
C ALA A 5 -0.97 -5.17 -30.80
N LEU A 6 -1.05 -5.96 -29.72
CA LEU A 6 -1.99 -7.10 -29.62
C LEU A 6 -3.46 -6.66 -29.76
N LYS A 7 -3.86 -5.58 -29.07
CA LYS A 7 -5.22 -5.02 -29.17
C LYS A 7 -5.56 -4.55 -30.59
N LEU A 8 -4.55 -4.09 -31.33
CA LEU A 8 -4.70 -3.54 -32.68
C LEU A 8 -4.22 -4.51 -33.77
N ARG A 9 -4.07 -5.82 -33.48
CA ARG A 9 -3.48 -6.79 -34.42
C ARG A 9 -4.13 -6.74 -35.81
N MET A 10 -5.46 -6.70 -35.86
CA MET A 10 -6.22 -6.64 -37.11
C MET A 10 -5.93 -5.35 -37.88
N SER A 11 -5.82 -4.23 -37.17
CA SER A 11 -5.49 -2.93 -37.77
C SER A 11 -4.03 -2.87 -38.25
N VAL A 12 -3.11 -3.53 -37.54
CA VAL A 12 -1.70 -3.63 -37.94
C VAL A 12 -1.57 -4.46 -39.21
N ASP A 13 -2.21 -5.62 -39.28
CA ASP A 13 -2.19 -6.49 -40.45
C ASP A 13 -2.83 -5.80 -41.66
N GLU A 14 -3.96 -5.13 -41.45
CA GLU A 14 -4.64 -4.34 -42.47
C GLU A 14 -3.75 -3.21 -42.99
N PHE A 15 -3.08 -2.49 -42.09
CA PHE A 15 -2.18 -1.41 -42.47
C PHE A 15 -1.01 -1.89 -43.33
N ILE A 16 -0.38 -3.02 -42.99
CA ILE A 16 0.72 -3.60 -43.77
C ILE A 16 0.22 -4.02 -45.15
N ARG A 17 -0.99 -4.59 -45.23
CA ARG A 17 -1.62 -5.01 -46.48
C ARG A 17 -1.90 -3.83 -47.42
N GLU A 18 -2.48 -2.76 -46.90
CA GLU A 18 -2.75 -1.54 -47.67
C GLU A 18 -1.45 -0.89 -48.17
N LEU A 19 -0.40 -0.88 -47.36
CA LEU A 19 0.93 -0.41 -47.78
C LEU A 19 1.50 -1.24 -48.93
N ALA A 20 1.40 -2.57 -48.84
CA ALA A 20 1.89 -3.47 -49.89
C ALA A 20 1.11 -3.30 -51.21
N TRP A 21 -0.20 -3.10 -51.13
CA TRP A 21 -1.05 -2.84 -52.31
C TRP A 21 -0.74 -1.50 -52.98
N GLY A 22 -0.44 -0.46 -52.21
CA GLY A 22 -0.07 0.86 -52.72
C GLY A 22 1.32 0.92 -53.38
N GLU A 23 2.21 -0.04 -53.09
CA GLU A 23 3.59 -0.04 -53.56
C GLU A 23 3.71 -0.57 -55.01
N LYS A 24 4.35 0.21 -55.89
CA LYS A 24 4.51 -0.13 -57.32
C LYS A 24 5.78 -0.95 -57.58
N ASN A 25 6.80 -0.78 -56.75
CA ASN A 25 8.05 -1.52 -56.88
C ASN A 25 7.92 -2.92 -56.28
N ALA A 26 8.07 -3.96 -57.11
CA ALA A 26 7.96 -5.35 -56.69
C ALA A 26 8.94 -5.72 -55.56
N ALA A 27 10.17 -5.20 -55.58
CA ALA A 27 11.17 -5.49 -54.55
C ALA A 27 10.87 -4.78 -53.23
N ALA A 28 10.16 -3.65 -53.25
CA ALA A 28 9.72 -2.96 -52.04
C ALA A 28 8.45 -3.60 -51.46
N ARG A 29 7.54 -4.04 -52.32
CA ARG A 29 6.33 -4.80 -51.93
C ARG A 29 6.70 -6.10 -51.21
N ASP A 30 7.62 -6.88 -51.76
CA ASP A 30 8.09 -8.12 -51.13
C ASP A 30 8.70 -7.88 -49.74
N LYS A 31 9.37 -6.75 -49.53
CA LYS A 31 9.86 -6.36 -48.20
C LYS A 31 8.73 -6.03 -47.22
N LEU A 32 7.66 -5.38 -47.70
CA LEU A 32 6.49 -5.05 -46.88
C LEU A 32 5.69 -6.30 -46.52
N ASP A 33 5.53 -7.23 -47.45
CA ASP A 33 4.85 -8.50 -47.19
C ASP A 33 5.56 -9.33 -46.10
N ARG A 34 6.90 -9.28 -46.05
CA ARG A 34 7.70 -9.91 -44.98
C ARG A 34 7.56 -9.25 -43.60
N LEU A 35 7.02 -8.04 -43.51
CA LEU A 35 6.75 -7.39 -42.22
C LEU A 35 5.45 -7.87 -41.59
N ARG A 36 4.63 -8.63 -42.33
CA ARG A 36 3.41 -9.20 -41.82
C ARG A 36 3.75 -10.27 -40.78
N LEU A 37 3.24 -10.08 -39.58
CA LEU A 37 3.45 -10.99 -38.47
C LEU A 37 2.55 -12.22 -38.66
N GLU A 38 3.12 -13.40 -38.44
CA GLU A 38 2.37 -14.64 -38.45
C GLU A 38 1.68 -14.88 -37.11
N ASP A 39 0.73 -15.83 -37.07
CA ASP A 39 0.05 -16.18 -35.81
C ASP A 39 1.04 -16.63 -34.73
N ASP A 40 2.14 -17.29 -35.13
CA ASP A 40 3.21 -17.69 -34.22
C ASP A 40 4.00 -16.49 -33.66
N ASP A 41 4.20 -15.43 -34.45
CA ASP A 41 4.80 -14.19 -33.95
C ASP A 41 3.90 -13.52 -32.92
N TRP A 42 2.58 -13.49 -33.18
CA TRP A 42 1.61 -12.96 -32.22
C TRP A 42 1.54 -13.81 -30.94
N ASN A 43 1.70 -15.13 -31.05
CA ASN A 43 1.87 -16.02 -29.91
C ASN A 43 3.13 -15.66 -29.11
N HIS A 44 4.28 -15.46 -29.77
CA HIS A 44 5.50 -15.00 -29.10
C HIS A 44 5.32 -13.65 -28.39
N VAL A 45 4.68 -12.66 -29.04
CA VAL A 45 4.39 -11.36 -28.42
C VAL A 45 3.51 -11.52 -27.19
N THR A 46 2.50 -12.39 -27.26
CA THR A 46 1.61 -12.69 -26.12
C THR A 46 2.39 -13.30 -24.95
N LEU A 47 3.25 -14.27 -25.21
CA LEU A 47 4.12 -14.85 -24.18
C LEU A 47 5.05 -13.81 -23.58
N PHE A 48 5.65 -12.95 -24.40
CA PHE A 48 6.52 -11.91 -23.90
C PHE A 48 5.76 -10.90 -23.03
N THR A 49 4.53 -10.52 -23.39
CA THR A 49 3.71 -9.67 -22.52
C THR A 49 3.39 -10.31 -21.17
N SER A 50 3.20 -11.63 -21.13
CA SER A 50 3.00 -12.35 -19.85
C SER A 50 4.26 -12.35 -18.99
N LEU A 51 5.46 -12.46 -19.58
CA LEU A 51 6.73 -12.34 -18.85
C LEU A 51 6.94 -10.94 -18.28
N LEU A 52 6.61 -9.90 -19.06
CA LEU A 52 6.70 -8.51 -18.64
C LEU A 52 5.69 -8.16 -17.54
N ALA A 53 4.53 -8.82 -17.49
CA ALA A 53 3.55 -8.61 -16.43
C ALA A 53 4.12 -8.93 -15.04
N HIS A 54 5.00 -9.94 -14.92
CA HIS A 54 5.69 -10.22 -13.66
C HIS A 54 6.58 -9.06 -13.20
N ALA A 55 7.34 -8.46 -14.13
CA ALA A 55 8.16 -7.29 -13.83
C ALA A 55 7.31 -6.06 -13.51
N ASP A 56 6.19 -5.87 -14.22
CA ASP A 56 5.26 -4.77 -13.95
C ASP A 56 4.68 -4.88 -12.53
N ASN A 57 4.27 -6.07 -12.10
CA ASN A 57 3.78 -6.30 -10.74
C ASN A 57 4.86 -6.00 -9.68
N ALA A 58 6.11 -6.42 -9.91
CA ALA A 58 7.21 -6.10 -9.00
C ALA A 58 7.49 -4.59 -8.96
N GLN A 59 7.45 -3.91 -10.11
CA GLN A 59 7.62 -2.47 -10.21
C GLN A 59 6.53 -1.70 -9.48
N GLN A 60 5.28 -2.14 -9.58
CA GLN A 60 4.15 -1.57 -8.85
C GLN A 60 4.35 -1.70 -7.34
N ALA A 61 4.87 -2.84 -6.85
CA ALA A 61 5.20 -3.02 -5.44
C ALA A 61 6.25 -1.99 -4.94
N PHE A 62 7.31 -1.72 -5.72
CA PHE A 62 8.31 -0.69 -5.38
C PHE A 62 7.78 0.76 -5.48
N SER A 63 6.61 0.95 -6.11
CA SER A 63 6.04 2.26 -6.41
C SER A 63 4.75 2.53 -5.65
N SER A 64 4.38 1.66 -4.69
CA SER A 64 3.19 1.85 -3.85
C SER A 64 3.32 3.14 -3.04
N ASP A 65 2.28 3.96 -3.08
CA ASP A 65 2.13 5.20 -2.31
C ASP A 65 1.22 5.02 -1.10
N GLN A 66 0.48 3.91 -1.02
CA GLN A 66 -0.46 3.59 0.06
C GLN A 66 0.17 2.76 1.18
N TYR A 67 1.28 2.07 0.89
CA TYR A 67 1.95 1.19 1.82
C TYR A 67 3.48 1.38 1.73
N PRO A 68 4.24 1.24 2.83
CA PRO A 68 5.70 1.33 2.81
C PRO A 68 6.31 0.43 1.73
N SER A 69 6.75 1.06 0.64
CA SER A 69 7.23 0.35 -0.54
C SER A 69 8.56 -0.37 -0.30
N LEU A 70 9.38 0.12 0.64
CA LEU A 70 10.65 -0.51 1.00
C LEU A 70 10.46 -1.90 1.61
N ALA A 71 9.44 -2.07 2.47
CA ALA A 71 9.11 -3.36 3.07
C ALA A 71 8.63 -4.41 2.05
N LEU A 72 8.20 -3.95 0.87
CA LEU A 72 7.78 -4.82 -0.23
C LEU A 72 8.93 -5.18 -1.18
N ALA A 73 10.10 -4.56 -1.04
CA ALA A 73 11.14 -4.65 -2.05
C ALA A 73 11.76 -6.05 -2.17
N ILE A 74 12.23 -6.61 -1.04
CA ILE A 74 12.77 -7.98 -0.99
C ILE A 74 11.70 -9.00 -1.44
N PRO A 75 10.45 -8.97 -0.91
CA PRO A 75 9.39 -9.85 -1.40
C PRO A 75 9.11 -9.75 -2.89
N ALA A 76 9.13 -8.54 -3.46
CA ALA A 76 8.92 -8.32 -4.89
C ALA A 76 10.05 -8.94 -5.73
N LEU A 77 11.31 -8.75 -5.33
CA LEU A 77 12.48 -9.34 -6.00
C LEU A 77 12.45 -10.88 -5.93
N GLU A 78 12.20 -11.45 -4.75
CA GLU A 78 12.12 -12.91 -4.57
C GLU A 78 10.96 -13.52 -5.39
N SER A 79 9.80 -12.87 -5.39
CA SER A 79 8.63 -13.29 -6.16
C SER A 79 8.90 -13.25 -7.67
N LEU A 80 9.52 -12.17 -8.15
CA LEU A 80 9.90 -12.02 -9.56
C LEU A 80 10.93 -13.08 -9.97
N HIS A 81 11.97 -13.28 -9.16
CA HIS A 81 12.98 -14.31 -9.40
C HIS A 81 12.33 -15.70 -9.48
N ARG A 82 11.42 -16.03 -8.56
CA ARG A 82 10.69 -17.30 -8.54
C ARG A 82 9.81 -17.48 -9.78
N ALA A 83 9.09 -16.43 -10.18
CA ALA A 83 8.22 -16.46 -11.36
C ALA A 83 9.02 -16.70 -12.64
N TRP A 84 10.12 -15.95 -12.84
CA TRP A 84 10.97 -16.10 -14.02
C TRP A 84 11.77 -17.40 -14.01
N SER A 85 12.21 -17.90 -12.86
CA SER A 85 12.82 -19.23 -12.74
C SER A 85 11.84 -20.34 -13.16
N LYS A 86 10.55 -20.22 -12.79
CA LYS A 86 9.51 -21.14 -13.24
C LYS A 86 9.29 -21.06 -14.76
N CYS A 87 9.36 -19.86 -15.34
CA CYS A 87 9.28 -19.69 -16.78
C CYS A 87 10.49 -20.27 -17.52
N LEU A 88 11.69 -20.17 -16.96
CA LEU A 88 12.91 -20.76 -17.52
C LEU A 88 12.81 -22.29 -17.61
N ASN A 89 12.18 -22.94 -16.63
CA ASN A 89 11.96 -24.39 -16.65
C ASN A 89 10.83 -24.85 -17.58
N ASN A 90 10.07 -23.92 -18.17
CA ASN A 90 8.95 -24.26 -19.03
C ASN A 90 9.36 -24.17 -20.51
N PRO A 91 9.18 -25.25 -21.30
CA PRO A 91 9.57 -25.28 -22.71
C PRO A 91 8.82 -24.24 -23.56
N LYS A 92 7.65 -23.78 -23.11
CA LYS A 92 6.87 -22.72 -23.76
C LYS A 92 7.67 -21.42 -23.92
N TYR A 93 8.60 -21.15 -23.01
CA TYR A 93 9.43 -19.94 -23.03
C TYR A 93 10.84 -20.18 -23.56
N ALA A 94 11.10 -21.32 -24.23
CA ALA A 94 12.41 -21.64 -24.81
C ALA A 94 13.01 -20.49 -25.66
N PRO A 95 12.24 -19.76 -26.50
CA PRO A 95 12.77 -18.63 -27.25
C PRO A 95 13.31 -17.48 -26.37
N PHE A 96 12.82 -17.37 -25.13
CA PHE A 96 13.19 -16.31 -24.18
C PHE A 96 14.23 -16.77 -23.14
N HIS A 97 14.65 -18.04 -23.14
CA HIS A 97 15.58 -18.57 -22.14
C HIS A 97 16.88 -17.76 -22.00
N PRO A 98 17.57 -17.35 -23.08
CA PRO A 98 18.79 -16.55 -22.95
C PRO A 98 18.53 -15.20 -22.26
N ALA A 99 17.42 -14.55 -22.60
CA ALA A 99 17.02 -13.28 -21.99
C ALA A 99 16.60 -13.46 -20.53
N LEU A 100 15.87 -14.53 -20.20
CA LEU A 100 15.46 -14.85 -18.84
C LEU A 100 16.66 -15.15 -17.94
N ALA A 101 17.66 -15.88 -18.45
CA ALA A 101 18.89 -16.15 -17.70
C ALA A 101 19.62 -14.84 -17.33
N ALA A 102 19.83 -13.97 -18.31
CA ALA A 102 20.45 -12.65 -18.06
C ALA A 102 19.60 -11.78 -17.10
N ALA A 103 18.27 -11.87 -17.20
CA ALA A 103 17.38 -11.13 -16.31
C ALA A 103 17.41 -11.66 -14.87
N LEU A 104 17.54 -12.98 -14.68
CA LEU A 104 17.70 -13.60 -13.36
C LEU A 104 19.03 -13.20 -12.71
N ASP A 105 20.12 -13.19 -13.47
CA ASP A 105 21.43 -12.71 -12.99
C ASP A 105 21.34 -11.23 -12.55
N THR A 106 20.61 -10.42 -13.30
CA THR A 106 20.37 -9.02 -12.96
C THR A 106 19.58 -8.88 -11.66
N ILE A 107 18.51 -9.65 -11.48
CA ILE A 107 17.74 -9.65 -10.22
C ILE A 107 18.60 -10.08 -9.05
N LYS A 108 19.45 -11.09 -9.24
CA LYS A 108 20.36 -11.55 -8.20
C LYS A 108 21.30 -10.43 -7.75
N SER A 109 21.88 -9.68 -8.69
CA SER A 109 22.71 -8.51 -8.37
C SER A 109 21.92 -7.45 -7.60
N TYR A 110 20.69 -7.14 -7.98
CA TYR A 110 19.85 -6.20 -7.23
C TYR A 110 19.50 -6.71 -5.83
N TYR A 111 19.25 -8.01 -5.67
CA TYR A 111 19.00 -8.61 -4.37
C TYR A 111 20.25 -8.52 -3.48
N GLU A 112 21.43 -8.80 -4.00
CA GLU A 112 22.69 -8.65 -3.27
C GLU A 112 22.92 -7.21 -2.79
N LEU A 113 22.58 -6.20 -3.61
CA LEU A 113 22.65 -4.80 -3.21
C LEU A 113 21.70 -4.43 -2.05
N THR A 114 20.64 -5.21 -1.81
CA THR A 114 19.77 -4.96 -0.64
C THR A 114 20.46 -5.30 0.68
N ALA A 115 21.51 -6.13 0.65
CA ALA A 115 22.30 -6.46 1.84
C ALA A 115 23.22 -5.33 2.28
N ASP A 116 23.48 -4.32 1.42
CA ASP A 116 24.31 -3.16 1.77
C ASP A 116 23.60 -2.17 2.70
N SER A 117 22.30 -2.37 2.97
CA SER A 117 21.49 -1.47 3.80
C SER A 117 20.49 -2.22 4.66
N ASP A 118 20.59 -2.03 5.98
CA ASP A 118 19.66 -2.60 6.95
C ASP A 118 18.24 -2.04 6.83
N ALA A 119 18.07 -0.94 6.08
CA ALA A 119 16.77 -0.27 5.91
C ALA A 119 15.69 -1.22 5.37
N TYR A 120 16.07 -2.15 4.48
CA TYR A 120 15.14 -3.15 3.96
C TYR A 120 14.65 -4.08 5.08
N LEU A 121 15.57 -4.62 5.89
CA LEU A 121 15.25 -5.52 7.00
C LEU A 121 14.38 -4.81 8.05
N ILE A 122 14.79 -3.60 8.44
CA ILE A 122 14.09 -2.80 9.45
C ILE A 122 12.67 -2.49 9.00
N SER A 123 12.49 -1.99 7.77
CA SER A 123 11.16 -1.68 7.23
C SER A 123 10.22 -2.89 7.21
N MET A 124 10.75 -4.09 6.95
CA MET A 124 9.98 -5.33 6.96
C MET A 124 9.57 -5.77 8.36
N VAL A 125 10.46 -5.63 9.36
CA VAL A 125 10.16 -5.99 10.76
C VAL A 125 9.18 -5.01 11.40
N LEU A 126 9.24 -3.74 10.99
CA LEU A 126 8.35 -2.68 11.46
C LEU A 126 6.89 -2.83 10.98
N ASP A 127 6.56 -3.83 10.17
CA ASP A 127 5.18 -4.18 9.84
C ASP A 127 4.58 -5.12 10.90
N PRO A 128 3.60 -4.70 11.73
CA PRO A 128 2.98 -5.53 12.76
C PRO A 128 2.31 -6.79 12.20
N CYS A 129 1.83 -6.75 10.96
CA CYS A 129 1.17 -7.89 10.33
C CYS A 129 2.16 -8.99 9.90
N ARG A 130 3.43 -8.64 9.69
CA ARG A 130 4.47 -9.55 9.18
C ARG A 130 5.56 -9.82 10.19
N LYS A 131 6.08 -8.80 10.87
CA LYS A 131 7.19 -8.87 11.83
C LYS A 131 8.31 -9.77 11.28
N MET A 132 8.65 -10.81 12.04
CA MET A 132 9.64 -11.82 11.65
C MET A 132 9.07 -12.99 10.82
N GLN A 133 7.75 -13.05 10.59
CA GLN A 133 7.09 -14.18 9.92
C GLN A 133 7.60 -14.37 8.50
N TYR A 134 7.90 -13.28 7.78
CA TYR A 134 8.46 -13.36 6.42
C TYR A 134 9.79 -14.12 6.42
N PHE A 135 10.74 -13.70 7.26
CA PHE A 135 12.05 -14.32 7.37
C PHE A 135 11.95 -15.77 7.84
N LYS A 136 11.07 -16.06 8.81
CA LYS A 136 10.82 -17.44 9.29
C LYS A 136 10.33 -18.38 8.20
N ARG A 137 9.52 -17.87 7.27
CA ARG A 137 8.91 -18.67 6.19
C ARG A 137 9.83 -18.83 4.98
N ASN A 138 10.60 -17.79 4.65
CA ASN A 138 11.31 -17.72 3.37
C ASN A 138 12.82 -17.94 3.50
N TRP A 139 13.42 -17.66 4.67
CA TRP A 139 14.88 -17.67 4.84
C TRP A 139 15.36 -18.86 5.69
N THR A 140 16.62 -19.25 5.52
CA THR A 140 17.27 -20.27 6.36
C THR A 140 17.51 -19.74 7.77
N HIS A 141 17.68 -20.63 8.75
CA HIS A 141 17.93 -20.25 10.13
C HIS A 141 19.19 -19.38 10.29
N GLU A 142 20.22 -19.62 9.48
CA GLU A 142 21.45 -18.83 9.46
C GLU A 142 21.18 -17.37 9.04
N LEU A 143 20.45 -17.17 7.94
CA LEU A 143 20.08 -15.84 7.45
C LEU A 143 19.15 -15.10 8.42
N GLN A 144 18.22 -15.82 9.05
CA GLN A 144 17.36 -15.25 10.09
C GLN A 144 18.18 -14.75 11.29
N THR A 145 19.20 -15.51 11.70
CA THR A 145 20.07 -15.14 12.82
C THR A 145 20.94 -13.93 12.47
N SER A 146 21.47 -13.88 11.24
CA SER A 146 22.21 -12.72 10.73
C SER A 146 21.34 -11.48 10.73
N ALA A 147 20.16 -11.52 10.11
CA ALA A 147 19.26 -10.37 10.03
C ALA A 147 18.86 -9.84 11.41
N LEU A 148 18.61 -10.72 12.38
CA LEU A 148 18.35 -10.31 13.76
C LEU A 148 19.57 -9.66 14.42
N ALA A 149 20.78 -10.15 14.15
CA ALA A 149 22.00 -9.55 14.66
C ALA A 149 22.21 -8.15 14.05
N ASP A 150 21.99 -8.00 12.75
CA ASP A 150 22.12 -6.73 12.02
C ASP A 150 21.13 -5.69 12.55
N ILE A 151 19.86 -6.07 12.74
CA ILE A 151 18.83 -5.21 13.35
C ILE A 151 19.21 -4.80 14.78
N LYS A 152 19.76 -5.72 15.57
CA LYS A 152 20.19 -5.43 16.95
C LYS A 152 21.48 -4.59 17.01
N ALA A 153 22.26 -4.55 15.95
CA ALA A 153 23.54 -3.85 15.89
C ALA A 153 23.42 -2.38 15.49
N LEU A 154 22.22 -1.90 15.12
CA LEU A 154 22.00 -0.53 14.64
C LEU A 154 22.51 0.53 15.62
N ASP A 155 23.39 1.40 15.13
CA ASP A 155 24.00 2.45 15.95
C ASP A 155 22.97 3.49 16.44
N VAL A 156 21.87 3.69 15.71
CA VAL A 156 20.74 4.56 16.12
C VAL A 156 20.10 4.06 17.43
N ILE A 157 20.03 2.75 17.61
CA ILE A 157 19.50 2.11 18.83
C ILE A 157 20.50 2.27 20.00
N ARG A 158 21.80 2.34 19.70
CA ARG A 158 22.89 2.42 20.69
C ARG A 158 23.12 3.81 21.25
N LEU A 159 22.77 4.87 20.52
CA LEU A 159 23.04 6.26 20.92
C LEU A 159 22.20 6.72 22.12
N ASP A 160 21.01 6.14 22.32
CA ASP A 160 20.05 6.64 23.33
C ASP A 160 20.10 5.94 24.70
N SER A 161 20.94 4.90 24.91
CA SER A 161 20.79 4.12 26.14
C SER A 161 22.05 3.43 26.69
N THR A 162 22.44 3.79 27.92
CA THR A 162 23.44 3.12 28.78
C THR A 162 22.94 1.81 29.43
N SER A 163 21.68 1.47 29.18
CA SER A 163 20.94 0.25 29.53
C SER A 163 20.26 -0.20 28.23
N ALA A 164 19.88 -1.46 28.01
CA ALA A 164 19.23 -1.89 26.75
C ALA A 164 17.68 -2.02 26.88
N PRO A 165 16.90 -0.96 27.22
CA PRO A 165 15.44 -1.06 27.33
C PRO A 165 14.77 -1.27 25.97
N TRP A 166 15.39 -0.81 24.87
CA TRP A 166 14.94 -1.00 23.50
C TRP A 166 14.84 -2.49 23.12
N GLU A 167 15.69 -3.36 23.69
CA GLU A 167 15.70 -4.79 23.37
C GLU A 167 14.48 -5.47 23.99
N ARG A 168 14.13 -5.11 25.22
CA ARG A 168 12.90 -5.59 25.87
C ARG A 168 11.65 -5.09 25.16
N GLU A 169 11.67 -3.83 24.71
CA GLU A 169 10.62 -3.23 23.89
C GLU A 169 10.47 -3.97 22.56
N PHE A 170 11.58 -4.30 21.91
CA PHE A 170 11.62 -5.07 20.67
C PHE A 170 11.06 -6.47 20.85
N GLU A 171 11.52 -7.19 21.88
CA GLU A 171 11.03 -8.53 22.22
C GLU A 171 9.53 -8.51 22.54
N LYS A 172 9.07 -7.48 23.27
CA LYS A 172 7.64 -7.27 23.52
C LYS A 172 6.87 -7.08 22.21
N TYR A 173 7.33 -6.21 21.32
CA TYR A 173 6.71 -5.99 20.01
C TYR A 173 6.69 -7.26 19.15
N LEU A 174 7.80 -7.98 19.06
CA LEU A 174 7.91 -9.20 18.26
C LEU A 174 6.99 -10.32 18.75
N ASN A 175 6.75 -10.41 20.06
CA ASN A 175 5.93 -11.44 20.68
C ASN A 175 4.46 -11.02 20.85
N ALA A 176 4.13 -9.75 20.68
CA ALA A 176 2.74 -9.29 20.76
C ALA A 176 1.91 -9.88 19.59
N GLU A 177 0.67 -10.27 19.88
CA GLU A 177 -0.31 -10.70 18.89
C GLU A 177 -1.11 -9.52 18.32
N ASP A 178 -0.52 -8.32 18.33
CA ASP A 178 -1.19 -7.10 17.87
C ASP A 178 -1.49 -7.19 16.36
N ASP A 179 -2.70 -7.65 16.03
CA ASP A 179 -3.24 -7.62 14.67
C ASP A 179 -3.72 -6.20 14.34
N MET A 180 -3.04 -5.55 13.40
CA MET A 180 -3.49 -4.28 12.86
C MET A 180 -4.83 -4.49 12.12
N PRO A 181 -5.89 -3.72 12.42
CA PRO A 181 -7.14 -3.78 11.66
C PRO A 181 -6.88 -3.48 10.18
N LEU A 182 -7.60 -4.16 9.28
CA LEU A 182 -7.37 -4.10 7.83
C LEU A 182 -7.54 -2.68 7.23
N GLU A 183 -8.32 -1.82 7.90
CA GLU A 183 -8.60 -0.44 7.48
C GLU A 183 -7.59 0.58 8.05
N MET A 184 -6.71 0.16 8.95
CA MET A 184 -5.75 1.05 9.61
C MET A 184 -4.46 1.17 8.80
N SER A 185 -3.91 2.38 8.70
CA SER A 185 -2.58 2.59 8.11
C SER A 185 -1.47 2.20 9.09
N LEU A 186 -0.35 1.72 8.57
CA LEU A 186 0.82 1.37 9.39
C LEU A 186 1.33 2.54 10.23
N VAL A 187 1.31 3.75 9.67
CA VAL A 187 1.74 4.97 10.37
C VAL A 187 0.78 5.30 11.52
N THR A 188 -0.53 5.15 11.31
CA THR A 188 -1.54 5.34 12.36
C THR A 188 -1.33 4.34 13.50
N TRP A 189 -1.08 3.07 13.18
CA TRP A 189 -0.85 2.03 14.20
C TRP A 189 0.36 2.35 15.07
N TRP A 190 1.49 2.75 14.46
CA TRP A 190 2.68 3.17 15.22
C TRP A 190 2.41 4.44 16.04
N GLY A 191 1.62 5.38 15.52
CA GLY A 191 1.19 6.57 16.26
C GLY A 191 0.36 6.26 17.51
N MET A 192 -0.48 5.21 17.48
CA MET A 192 -1.24 4.76 18.66
C MET A 192 -0.38 4.04 19.69
N ASN A 193 0.73 3.43 19.26
CA ASN A 193 1.60 2.62 20.11
C ASN A 193 2.87 3.34 20.60
N VAL A 194 2.97 4.66 20.46
CA VAL A 194 4.11 5.50 20.90
C VAL A 194 4.52 5.23 22.34
N LEU A 195 3.56 5.13 23.26
CA LEU A 195 3.87 4.92 24.68
C LEU A 195 4.36 3.50 24.99
N CYS A 196 3.95 2.53 24.16
CA CYS A 196 4.37 1.14 24.31
C CYS A 196 5.76 0.90 23.71
N TYR A 197 6.05 1.58 22.60
CA TYR A 197 7.24 1.36 21.78
C TYR A 197 7.92 2.68 21.34
N PRO A 198 8.44 3.50 22.27
CA PRO A 198 8.96 4.82 21.94
C PRO A 198 10.17 4.80 20.99
N VAL A 199 11.07 3.81 21.12
CA VAL A 199 12.26 3.70 20.26
C VAL A 199 11.89 3.13 18.89
N TRP A 200 10.98 2.16 18.84
CA TRP A 200 10.57 1.58 17.56
C TRP A 200 9.64 2.47 16.75
N VAL A 201 8.89 3.38 17.40
CA VAL A 201 8.10 4.39 16.69
C VAL A 201 8.97 5.41 15.98
N SER A 202 10.08 5.87 16.57
CA SER A 202 10.98 6.79 15.87
C SER A 202 11.60 6.11 14.64
N LEU A 203 12.03 4.85 14.78
CA LEU A 203 12.48 4.04 13.65
C LEU A 203 11.38 3.82 12.60
N ALA A 204 10.14 3.61 13.03
CA ALA A 204 9.00 3.48 12.12
C ALA A 204 8.81 4.74 11.26
N GLN A 205 8.90 5.93 11.85
CA GLN A 205 8.79 7.19 11.13
C GLN A 205 9.93 7.39 10.12
N ASP A 206 11.16 7.00 10.49
CA ASP A 206 12.32 7.17 9.63
C ASP A 206 12.36 6.16 8.48
N TYR A 207 12.11 4.87 8.76
CA TYR A 207 12.33 3.80 7.78
C TYR A 207 11.10 3.50 6.91
N LEU A 208 9.88 3.66 7.43
CA LEU A 208 8.67 3.37 6.63
C LEU A 208 8.37 4.46 5.60
N THR A 209 8.91 5.66 5.79
CA THR A 209 8.77 6.77 4.84
C THR A 209 9.75 6.68 3.67
N VAL A 210 10.77 5.80 3.76
CA VAL A 210 11.71 5.54 2.67
C VAL A 210 10.99 4.81 1.54
N MET A 211 11.04 5.40 0.35
CA MET A 211 10.49 4.80 -0.85
C MET A 211 11.48 3.84 -1.50
N ALA A 212 11.03 2.67 -1.93
CA ALA A 212 11.85 1.72 -2.69
C ALA A 212 12.25 2.24 -4.08
N SER A 213 11.51 3.21 -4.62
CA SER A 213 11.77 3.76 -5.95
C SER A 213 11.58 5.27 -6.02
N SER A 214 12.29 5.89 -6.97
CA SER A 214 12.12 7.30 -7.33
C SER A 214 10.90 7.55 -8.23
N VAL A 215 9.98 6.59 -8.36
CA VAL A 215 8.81 6.72 -9.26
C VAL A 215 7.84 7.80 -8.78
N PHE A 216 7.67 7.95 -7.46
CA PHE A 216 6.82 8.99 -6.89
C PHE A 216 7.28 10.41 -7.30
N SER A 217 8.59 10.69 -7.20
CA SER A 217 9.13 11.98 -7.64
C SER A 217 9.01 12.15 -9.16
N LYS A 218 9.19 11.10 -9.96
CA LYS A 218 8.95 11.14 -11.42
C LYS A 218 7.49 11.44 -11.77
N HIS A 219 6.52 10.92 -11.03
CA HIS A 219 5.11 11.27 -11.22
C HIS A 219 4.85 12.74 -10.89
N ALA A 220 5.43 13.26 -9.80
CA ALA A 220 5.35 14.68 -9.46
C ALA A 220 5.96 15.56 -10.58
N PHE A 221 7.13 15.20 -11.12
CA PHE A 221 7.76 15.93 -12.23
C PHE A 221 6.96 15.84 -13.55
N SER A 222 6.40 14.68 -13.88
CA SER A 222 5.55 14.51 -15.06
C SER A 222 4.28 15.35 -14.95
N SER A 223 3.65 15.33 -13.77
CA SER A 223 2.54 16.21 -13.41
C SER A 223 2.93 17.69 -13.54
N ALA A 224 4.10 18.07 -13.04
CA ALA A 224 4.62 19.42 -13.17
C ALA A 224 4.83 19.80 -14.65
N GLY A 225 5.22 18.87 -15.52
CA GLY A 225 5.29 19.10 -16.97
C GLY A 225 3.95 19.50 -17.61
N ILE A 226 2.82 19.07 -17.05
CA ILE A 226 1.48 19.52 -17.47
C ILE A 226 1.21 20.95 -16.99
N THR A 227 1.65 21.28 -15.77
CA THR A 227 1.57 22.65 -15.23
C THR A 227 2.47 23.62 -16.02
N ILE A 228 3.66 23.16 -16.39
CA ILE A 228 4.67 23.87 -17.19
C ILE A 228 4.50 23.48 -18.67
N THR A 229 3.30 23.65 -19.23
CA THR A 229 3.13 23.47 -20.68
C THR A 229 3.75 24.64 -21.45
N LYS A 230 3.99 24.45 -22.77
CA LYS A 230 4.42 25.53 -23.69
C LYS A 230 3.54 26.80 -23.61
N ARG A 231 2.30 26.70 -23.12
CA ARG A 231 1.35 27.82 -22.95
C ARG A 231 1.49 28.57 -21.62
N HIS A 232 2.07 27.97 -20.58
CA HIS A 232 2.33 28.57 -19.25
C HIS A 232 3.84 28.69 -18.97
N ASN A 233 4.59 29.13 -19.97
CA ASN A 233 6.04 29.25 -20.03
C ASN A 233 6.63 30.44 -19.22
N ARG A 234 5.86 31.05 -18.32
CA ARG A 234 6.28 32.22 -17.51
C ARG A 234 6.29 31.98 -16.00
N LEU A 235 5.93 30.78 -15.55
CA LEU A 235 6.02 30.45 -14.12
C LEU A 235 7.49 30.30 -13.73
N LYS A 236 7.87 30.98 -12.66
CA LYS A 236 9.19 30.80 -12.04
C LYS A 236 9.22 29.46 -11.28
N ALA A 237 10.43 28.94 -11.06
CA ALA A 237 10.64 27.62 -10.45
C ALA A 237 10.04 27.52 -9.04
N ASP A 238 10.16 28.58 -8.23
CA ASP A 238 9.55 28.71 -6.90
C ASP A 238 8.01 28.59 -6.93
N VAL A 239 7.36 29.22 -7.92
CA VAL A 239 5.90 29.13 -8.08
C VAL A 239 5.48 27.72 -8.51
N VAL A 240 6.26 27.08 -9.38
CA VAL A 240 6.01 25.69 -9.80
C VAL A 240 6.14 24.73 -8.61
N GLU A 241 7.17 24.90 -7.79
CA GLU A 241 7.39 24.12 -6.57
C GLU A 241 6.22 24.29 -5.59
N ALA A 242 5.83 25.53 -5.30
CA ALA A 242 4.69 25.83 -4.44
C ALA A 242 3.38 25.20 -4.97
N LEU A 243 3.14 25.23 -6.28
CA LEU A 243 1.98 24.60 -6.90
C LEU A 243 1.99 23.08 -6.79
N GLN A 244 3.14 22.42 -6.97
CA GLN A 244 3.23 20.96 -6.77
C GLN A 244 3.06 20.59 -5.29
N GLY A 245 3.64 21.38 -4.38
CA GLY A 245 3.45 21.21 -2.92
C GLY A 245 1.98 21.34 -2.52
N LEU A 246 1.29 22.39 -2.98
CA LEU A 246 -0.13 22.59 -2.72
C LEU A 246 -0.99 21.45 -3.30
N LYS A 247 -0.69 21.01 -4.52
CA LYS A 247 -1.38 19.88 -5.16
C LYS A 247 -1.19 18.58 -4.38
N CYS A 248 0.03 18.32 -3.89
CA CYS A 248 0.32 17.17 -3.05
C CYS A 248 -0.48 17.23 -1.74
N ALA A 249 -0.41 18.36 -1.04
CA ALA A 249 -1.08 18.56 0.24
C ALA A 249 -2.61 18.44 0.14
N LEU A 250 -3.21 18.91 -0.96
CA LEU A 250 -4.65 18.73 -1.23
C LEU A 250 -5.02 17.27 -1.53
N ARG A 251 -4.17 16.53 -2.26
CA ARG A 251 -4.43 15.12 -2.60
C ARG A 251 -4.31 14.19 -1.40
N THR A 252 -3.35 14.48 -0.52
CA THR A 252 -3.07 13.67 0.68
C THR A 252 -3.87 14.18 1.89
N CYS A 253 -4.84 15.08 1.68
CA CYS A 253 -5.65 15.71 2.72
C CYS A 253 -4.86 16.33 3.89
N LEU A 254 -3.60 16.71 3.67
CA LEU A 254 -2.75 17.33 4.71
C LEU A 254 -3.24 18.73 5.12
N LEU A 255 -4.09 19.36 4.30
CA LEU A 255 -4.69 20.66 4.56
C LEU A 255 -6.14 20.58 5.06
N ILE A 256 -6.77 19.41 4.94
CA ILE A 256 -8.14 19.16 5.37
C ILE A 256 -8.05 18.04 6.40
N CYS A 257 -7.82 18.42 7.66
CA CYS A 257 -8.10 17.50 8.76
C CYS A 257 -9.62 17.31 8.80
N GLU A 258 -10.10 16.17 8.32
CA GLU A 258 -11.40 15.69 8.79
C GLU A 258 -11.23 15.47 10.31
N LEU A 259 -11.88 16.32 11.11
CA LEU A 259 -11.90 16.24 12.57
C LEU A 259 -12.71 15.00 12.99
N GLY A 260 -12.14 13.81 12.83
CA GLY A 260 -12.80 12.52 13.08
C GLY A 260 -13.02 12.15 14.55
N LEU A 261 -13.02 13.12 15.47
CA LEU A 261 -13.30 12.86 16.88
C LEU A 261 -14.39 13.76 17.46
N SER A 262 -14.63 14.97 16.93
CA SER A 262 -15.73 15.82 17.43
C SER A 262 -17.10 15.29 16.98
N SER A 263 -17.22 14.85 15.73
CA SER A 263 -18.52 14.45 15.18
C SER A 263 -19.08 13.17 15.81
N ILE A 264 -18.22 12.26 16.29
CA ILE A 264 -18.68 11.01 16.93
C ILE A 264 -19.22 11.30 18.34
N TYR A 265 -18.58 12.20 19.09
CA TYR A 265 -19.11 12.61 20.40
C TYR A 265 -20.34 13.50 20.25
N GLU A 266 -20.40 14.35 19.21
CA GLU A 266 -21.60 15.13 18.88
C GLU A 266 -22.76 14.22 18.46
N GLU A 267 -22.57 13.24 17.58
CA GLU A 267 -23.62 12.26 17.23
C GLU A 267 -24.04 11.40 18.42
N GLN A 268 -23.10 10.99 19.29
CA GLN A 268 -23.44 10.23 20.50
C GLN A 268 -24.25 11.07 21.50
N LEU A 269 -23.89 12.35 21.68
CA LEU A 269 -24.64 13.27 22.52
C LEU A 269 -26.01 13.58 21.93
N GLU A 270 -26.12 13.77 20.61
CA GLU A 270 -27.40 13.99 19.92
C GLU A 270 -28.32 12.76 20.02
N ILE A 271 -27.78 11.54 19.95
CA ILE A 271 -28.54 10.30 20.15
C ILE A 271 -29.01 10.16 21.61
N GLU A 272 -28.14 10.49 22.57
CA GLU A 272 -28.46 10.41 24.00
C GLU A 272 -29.52 11.45 24.39
N GLU A 273 -29.42 12.68 23.87
CA GLU A 273 -30.39 13.76 24.07
C GLU A 273 -31.75 13.42 23.40
N ALA A 274 -31.75 12.85 22.20
CA ALA A 274 -32.97 12.40 21.53
C ALA A 274 -33.69 11.26 22.28
N LEU A 275 -32.93 10.32 22.88
CA LEU A 275 -33.48 9.25 23.72
C LEU A 275 -34.09 9.81 25.02
N GLU A 276 -33.48 10.82 25.62
CA GLU A 276 -34.05 11.50 26.79
C GLU A 276 -35.37 12.22 26.46
N GLU A 277 -35.43 12.92 25.32
CA GLU A 277 -36.67 13.58 24.86
C GLU A 277 -37.80 12.57 24.59
N GLU A 278 -37.50 11.43 23.95
CA GLU A 278 -38.50 10.39 23.65
C GLU A 278 -39.04 9.72 24.93
N LEU A 279 -38.18 9.54 25.95
CA LEU A 279 -38.60 9.05 27.26
C LEU A 279 -39.50 10.05 27.99
N VAL A 280 -39.21 11.35 27.90
CA VAL A 280 -40.04 12.41 28.49
C VAL A 280 -41.41 12.50 27.81
N GLU A 281 -41.47 12.42 26.48
CA GLU A 281 -42.75 12.36 25.75
C GLU A 281 -43.56 11.12 26.11
N SER A 282 -42.93 9.94 26.20
CA SER A 282 -43.61 8.70 26.60
C SER A 282 -44.20 8.79 28.01
N ALA A 283 -43.49 9.41 28.97
CA ALA A 283 -43.96 9.62 30.32
C ALA A 283 -45.12 10.63 30.39
N ALA A 284 -45.07 11.69 29.59
CA ALA A 284 -46.16 12.67 29.46
C ALA A 284 -47.41 12.03 28.83
N GLU A 285 -47.25 11.15 27.85
CA GLU A 285 -48.36 10.43 27.22
C GLU A 285 -49.00 9.40 28.15
N ILE A 286 -48.21 8.75 29.02
CA ILE A 286 -48.70 7.89 30.10
C ILE A 286 -49.49 8.71 31.13
N ALA A 287 -48.99 9.90 31.52
CA ALA A 287 -49.67 10.78 32.46
C ALA A 287 -51.01 11.34 31.92
N LEU A 288 -51.09 11.59 30.61
CA LEU A 288 -52.33 12.04 29.94
C LEU A 288 -53.36 10.91 29.77
N LYS A 289 -52.93 9.65 29.67
CA LYS A 289 -53.83 8.48 29.57
C LYS A 289 -54.48 8.10 30.91
N THR A 290 -54.02 8.65 32.03
CA THR A 290 -54.55 8.34 33.37
C THR A 290 -55.72 9.21 33.85
N ASP A 291 -56.19 10.22 33.09
CA ASP A 291 -57.17 11.21 33.59
C ASP A 291 -58.62 11.06 33.08
N ASP A 292 -59.00 9.94 32.44
CA ASP A 292 -60.41 9.69 32.04
C ASP A 292 -60.93 8.36 32.63
N GLY A 293 -61.45 8.40 33.87
CA GLY A 293 -62.28 7.33 34.44
C GLY A 293 -62.19 7.14 35.95
N MET A 294 -63.03 7.85 36.70
CA MET A 294 -63.24 7.71 38.15
C MET A 294 -63.66 6.29 38.59
N ILE A 295 -63.34 5.95 39.86
CA ILE A 295 -63.82 4.88 40.78
C ILE A 295 -62.70 3.84 41.08
N VAL A 296 -62.17 3.57 42.30
CA VAL A 296 -62.59 3.72 43.73
C VAL A 296 -61.36 4.13 44.57
N LEU A 297 -61.53 5.04 45.54
CA LEU A 297 -60.61 5.18 46.68
C LEU A 297 -60.94 4.11 47.72
N GLU A 298 -60.12 3.07 47.85
CA GLU A 298 -60.04 2.29 49.09
C GLU A 298 -58.83 2.76 49.88
N LEU A 299 -59.09 3.67 50.80
CA LEU A 299 -58.22 4.01 51.93
C LEU A 299 -58.37 2.90 52.96
N GLU A 300 -57.40 2.00 53.05
CA GLU A 300 -57.13 1.30 54.31
C GLU A 300 -56.05 2.08 55.06
N LEU A 301 -56.52 3.03 55.88
CA LEU A 301 -55.79 3.53 57.03
C LEU A 301 -56.32 2.79 58.25
N ASP A 302 -55.40 2.22 59.02
CA ASP A 302 -55.39 2.00 60.48
C ASP A 302 -54.50 0.78 60.74
N SER A 303 -53.63 0.70 61.73
CA SER A 303 -53.27 1.59 62.83
C SER A 303 -52.09 0.91 63.53
N ASP A 304 -51.38 1.67 64.35
CA ASP A 304 -50.27 1.27 65.20
C ASP A 304 -50.43 -0.08 65.92
N THR A 305 -49.33 -0.81 66.11
CA THR A 305 -49.01 -1.42 67.42
C THR A 305 -47.53 -1.80 67.49
N GLU A 306 -46.79 -0.90 68.13
CA GLU A 306 -45.87 -1.12 69.26
C GLU A 306 -45.15 -2.47 69.46
N GLU A 307 -43.83 -2.30 69.64
CA GLU A 307 -42.97 -2.81 70.73
C GLU A 307 -42.37 -4.23 70.70
N ASP A 308 -41.05 -4.18 70.98
CA ASP A 308 -40.03 -5.16 71.36
C ASP A 308 -39.43 -6.14 70.34
#